data_AF-A0A9Q0JX11-F1
#
_entry.id   AF-A0A9Q0JX11-F1
#
_cell.length_a   1.000
_cell.length_b   1.000
_cell.length_c   1.000
_cell.angle_alpha   90.00
_cell.angle_beta   90.00
_cell.angle_gamma   90.00
#
_symmetry.space_group_name_H-M   'P 1'
#
loop_
_entity.id
_entity.type
_entity.pdbx_description
1 polymer ?
#
loop_
_entity_poly.entity_id
_entity_poly.type
_entity_poly.pdbx_seq_one_letter_code
_entity_poly.pdbx_strand_id
1 'polypeptide(L)'
;MNQSSCGSQNLLVKSEITTVTRPIKMCLRFWIQIASGMRFLLADLVTWGDSISSIGEMFVVDEQSISKKLLLQIIASAGKFLHKLSREICGRRILDLTATFREEEEENQSLRFLWDQEICKIPASLMAAPPLYSIVSIFIFSFLFLPVTYSVPFIVLHGIGNQCSTQELSNFTKLLSDLSGSKGYCIEVGNGIWDSWVKPIQEQAEIVCDKVKKIEELSEGYNIVALSQGNLIGRGVVEFCEGGPPVKNFVSLAGPHAGTASVPLCGTGAFCIIADHLLKLGVYSDYVQAHLAPSGYLKLPVDIPNYLKGCKFLPNLNNELPDVRNATYKERFSSLQNLVLIMFKNDTVLIPRETSWFGYYPDGAFSAVLSPQETPLYVEDWIGLKTLDDAGKVKFISVSGDHLAISDSDLKEYAVPYLEEASTKRMAVQLPSY
;
A
#
# COMPACT_ATOMS: atom_id res chain seq x y z
N MET A 1 -60.99 -19.83 63.41
CA MET A 1 -60.07 -18.87 64.09
C MET A 1 -58.67 -19.43 63.94
N ASN A 2 -57.98 -18.98 62.88
CA ASN A 2 -56.85 -18.03 62.90
C ASN A 2 -55.52 -18.79 62.89
N GLN A 3 -54.79 -18.78 61.77
CA GLN A 3 -53.85 -17.72 61.35
C GLN A 3 -52.73 -17.52 62.37
N SER A 4 -51.50 -17.91 62.00
CA SER A 4 -50.34 -17.02 61.88
C SER A 4 -49.03 -17.83 61.92
N SER A 5 -48.37 -17.95 60.76
CA SER A 5 -46.90 -17.90 60.60
C SER A 5 -46.52 -18.44 59.21
N CYS A 6 -46.63 -17.58 58.19
CA CYS A 6 -45.87 -17.74 56.94
C CYS A 6 -45.81 -16.38 56.23
N GLY A 7 -45.23 -15.38 56.91
CA GLY A 7 -45.15 -13.99 56.44
C GLY A 7 -43.76 -13.53 55.98
N SER A 8 -42.71 -14.35 56.13
CA SER A 8 -41.34 -13.81 56.12
C SER A 8 -40.41 -14.37 55.04
N GLN A 9 -40.86 -15.26 54.14
CA GLN A 9 -40.00 -15.83 53.09
C GLN A 9 -40.35 -15.41 51.64
N ASN A 10 -41.43 -14.68 51.42
CA ASN A 10 -41.89 -14.32 50.07
C ASN A 10 -41.32 -13.00 49.50
N LEU A 11 -40.49 -12.27 50.26
CA LEU A 11 -39.92 -10.99 49.81
C LEU A 11 -38.48 -11.11 49.26
N LEU A 12 -37.75 -12.19 49.53
CA LEU A 12 -36.39 -12.41 49.00
C LEU A 12 -36.37 -13.08 47.62
N VAL A 13 -37.37 -13.88 47.26
CA VAL A 13 -37.42 -14.58 45.95
C VAL A 13 -37.90 -13.67 44.80
N LYS A 14 -38.66 -12.60 45.11
CA LYS A 14 -39.15 -11.67 44.07
C LYS A 14 -38.09 -10.68 43.57
N SER A 15 -37.06 -10.37 44.36
CA SER A 15 -35.99 -9.45 43.94
C SER A 15 -34.92 -10.10 43.08
N GLU A 16 -34.68 -11.42 43.20
CA GLU A 16 -33.67 -12.14 42.38
C GLU A 16 -34.21 -12.53 40.99
N ILE A 17 -35.51 -12.78 40.84
CA ILE A 17 -36.10 -13.16 39.54
C ILE A 17 -36.21 -11.96 38.57
N THR A 18 -36.26 -10.73 39.10
CA THR A 18 -36.32 -9.50 38.29
C THR A 18 -34.94 -9.03 37.79
N THR A 19 -33.84 -9.49 38.38
CA THR A 19 -32.46 -9.14 37.96
C THR A 19 -31.94 -10.03 36.83
N VAL A 20 -32.38 -11.29 36.75
CA VAL A 20 -31.92 -12.26 35.72
C VAL A 20 -32.72 -12.20 34.42
N THR A 21 -33.95 -11.69 34.43
CA THR A 21 -34.85 -11.73 33.26
C THR A 21 -34.73 -10.52 32.31
N ARG A 22 -34.07 -9.43 32.72
CA ARG A 22 -33.84 -8.23 31.88
C ARG A 22 -32.72 -8.40 30.83
N PRO A 23 -31.54 -8.97 31.14
CA PRO A 23 -30.47 -9.19 30.16
C PRO A 23 -30.86 -10.20 29.08
N ILE A 24 -31.57 -11.26 29.45
CA ILE A 24 -31.99 -12.33 28.53
C ILE A 24 -33.00 -11.84 27.49
N LYS A 25 -33.95 -10.97 27.89
CA LYS A 25 -34.88 -10.33 26.95
C LYS A 25 -34.21 -9.33 26.02
N MET A 26 -33.09 -8.73 26.45
CA MET A 26 -32.32 -7.78 25.63
C MET A 26 -31.43 -8.53 24.61
N CYS A 27 -30.81 -9.64 25.00
CA CYS A 27 -30.12 -10.55 24.06
C CYS A 27 -31.08 -11.16 23.03
N LEU A 28 -32.28 -11.57 23.44
CA LEU A 28 -33.25 -12.14 22.51
C LEU A 28 -33.74 -11.12 21.47
N ARG A 29 -33.95 -9.85 21.88
CA ARG A 29 -34.28 -8.77 20.95
C ARG A 29 -33.13 -8.44 20.00
N PHE A 30 -31.89 -8.42 20.49
CA PHE A 30 -30.70 -8.22 19.66
C PHE A 30 -30.52 -9.33 18.62
N TRP A 31 -30.73 -10.59 19.00
CA TRP A 31 -30.66 -11.73 18.09
C TRP A 31 -31.82 -11.76 17.07
N ILE A 32 -33.03 -11.35 17.47
CA ILE A 32 -34.17 -11.20 16.54
C ILE A 32 -33.89 -10.09 15.52
N GLN A 33 -33.24 -9.00 15.94
CA GLN A 33 -32.90 -7.87 15.08
C GLN A 33 -31.73 -8.18 14.12
N ILE A 34 -30.75 -8.98 14.56
CA ILE A 34 -29.73 -9.56 13.69
C ILE A 34 -30.35 -10.57 12.72
N ALA A 35 -31.26 -11.43 13.17
CA ALA A 35 -31.93 -12.40 12.32
C ALA A 35 -32.86 -11.74 11.28
N SER A 36 -33.51 -10.61 11.62
CA SER A 36 -34.26 -9.81 10.65
C SER A 36 -33.35 -9.07 9.69
N GLY A 37 -32.22 -8.54 10.16
CA GLY A 37 -31.19 -7.91 9.31
C GLY A 37 -30.55 -8.90 8.32
N MET A 38 -30.27 -10.13 8.78
CA MET A 38 -29.79 -11.21 7.92
C MET A 38 -30.83 -11.68 6.92
N ARG A 39 -32.14 -11.62 7.23
CA ARG A 39 -33.20 -11.89 6.23
C ARG A 39 -33.20 -10.87 5.09
N PHE A 40 -32.97 -9.59 5.37
CA PHE A 40 -32.85 -8.55 4.35
C PHE A 40 -31.57 -8.72 3.52
N LEU A 41 -30.43 -8.96 4.17
CA LEU A 41 -29.15 -9.25 3.49
C LEU A 41 -29.21 -10.52 2.62
N LEU A 42 -29.90 -11.57 3.08
CA LEU A 42 -30.08 -12.79 2.29
C LEU A 42 -31.06 -12.61 1.13
N ALA A 43 -32.09 -11.76 1.27
CA ALA A 43 -32.99 -11.42 0.17
C ALA A 43 -32.25 -10.59 -0.91
N ASP A 44 -31.38 -9.65 -0.49
CA ASP A 44 -30.56 -8.85 -1.39
C ASP A 44 -29.43 -9.67 -2.04
N LEU A 45 -28.85 -10.65 -1.35
CA LEU A 45 -27.84 -11.55 -1.92
C LEU A 45 -28.43 -12.56 -2.92
N VAL A 46 -29.70 -12.96 -2.73
CA VAL A 46 -30.41 -13.84 -3.68
C VAL A 46 -30.76 -13.07 -4.95
N THR A 47 -31.25 -11.84 -4.85
CA THR A 47 -31.52 -10.97 -6.02
C THR A 47 -30.24 -10.55 -6.74
N TRP A 48 -29.13 -10.40 -6.01
CA TRP A 48 -27.80 -10.13 -6.59
C TRP A 48 -27.20 -11.38 -7.28
N GLY A 49 -27.38 -12.56 -6.70
CA GLY A 49 -26.97 -13.84 -7.30
C GLY A 49 -27.72 -14.17 -8.60
N ASP A 50 -29.02 -13.90 -8.64
CA ASP A 50 -29.84 -14.09 -9.85
C ASP A 50 -29.44 -13.10 -10.95
N SER A 51 -29.05 -11.86 -10.59
CA SER A 51 -28.55 -10.86 -11.54
C SER A 51 -27.17 -11.20 -12.14
N ILE A 52 -26.27 -11.84 -11.37
CA ILE A 52 -24.96 -12.28 -11.87
C ILE A 52 -25.07 -13.50 -12.79
N SER A 53 -26.05 -14.38 -12.53
CA SER A 53 -26.29 -15.53 -13.42
C SER A 53 -26.72 -15.13 -14.83
N SER A 54 -27.40 -13.98 -14.97
CA SER A 54 -27.82 -13.44 -16.27
C SER A 54 -26.72 -12.65 -17.02
N ILE A 55 -25.61 -12.28 -16.36
CA ILE A 55 -24.49 -11.54 -16.97
C ILE A 55 -23.36 -12.51 -17.40
N GLY A 56 -23.30 -13.70 -16.80
CA GLY A 56 -22.27 -14.72 -17.05
C GLY A 56 -22.30 -15.40 -18.43
N GLU A 57 -23.33 -15.18 -19.26
CA GLU A 57 -23.40 -15.75 -20.61
C GLU A 57 -22.73 -14.87 -21.70
N MET A 58 -22.14 -13.71 -21.35
CA MET A 58 -21.62 -12.77 -22.36
C MET A 58 -20.12 -12.47 -22.34
N PHE A 59 -19.31 -13.14 -21.50
CA PHE A 59 -17.86 -12.93 -21.50
C PHE A 59 -17.05 -14.22 -21.40
N VAL A 60 -16.29 -14.50 -22.46
CA VAL A 60 -15.18 -15.46 -22.48
C VAL A 60 -14.09 -14.92 -21.56
N VAL A 61 -13.79 -15.63 -20.47
CA VAL A 61 -12.72 -15.25 -19.53
C VAL A 61 -11.58 -16.27 -19.61
N ASP A 62 -10.42 -15.74 -19.98
CA ASP A 62 -9.12 -16.41 -20.10
C ASP A 62 -8.55 -16.86 -18.73
N GLU A 63 -7.83 -17.98 -18.73
CA GLU A 63 -7.33 -18.67 -17.54
C GLU A 63 -6.07 -18.00 -16.97
N GLN A 64 -6.17 -17.13 -15.96
CA GLN A 64 -4.92 -16.70 -15.27
C GLN A 64 -4.99 -16.26 -13.80
N SER A 65 -5.90 -16.83 -12.99
CA SER A 65 -5.72 -16.73 -11.53
C SER A 65 -6.28 -17.93 -10.80
N ILE A 66 -5.37 -18.75 -10.27
CA ILE A 66 -5.69 -19.85 -9.33
C ILE A 66 -6.47 -19.30 -8.12
N SER A 67 -6.18 -18.06 -7.70
CA SER A 67 -6.88 -17.39 -6.60
C SER A 67 -8.35 -17.07 -6.93
N LYS A 68 -8.67 -16.61 -8.15
CA LYS A 68 -10.07 -16.41 -8.58
C LYS A 68 -10.82 -17.73 -8.73
N LYS A 69 -10.20 -18.78 -9.30
CA LYS A 69 -10.83 -20.11 -9.39
C LYS A 69 -11.10 -20.69 -8.00
N LEU A 70 -10.16 -20.54 -7.06
CA LEU A 70 -10.32 -20.99 -5.69
C LEU A 70 -11.42 -20.20 -4.97
N LEU A 71 -11.45 -18.87 -5.12
CA LEU A 71 -12.49 -18.02 -4.54
C LEU A 71 -13.89 -18.36 -5.09
N LEU A 72 -14.02 -18.56 -6.39
CA LEU A 72 -15.28 -18.97 -7.03
C LEU A 72 -15.71 -20.37 -6.59
N GLN A 73 -14.78 -21.30 -6.42
CA GLN A 73 -15.06 -22.63 -5.88
C GLN A 73 -15.53 -22.57 -4.42
N ILE A 74 -14.91 -21.72 -3.60
CA ILE A 74 -15.31 -21.50 -2.19
C ILE A 74 -16.70 -20.89 -2.12
N ILE A 75 -17.00 -19.86 -2.92
CA ILE A 75 -18.32 -19.23 -2.99
C ILE A 75 -19.38 -20.24 -3.45
N ALA A 76 -19.09 -21.04 -4.48
CA ALA A 76 -20.00 -22.07 -4.96
C ALA A 76 -20.25 -23.17 -3.92
N SER A 77 -19.22 -23.56 -3.16
CA SER A 77 -19.34 -24.55 -2.08
C SER A 77 -20.14 -24.01 -0.90
N ALA A 78 -19.92 -22.74 -0.51
CA ALA A 78 -20.69 -22.05 0.51
C ALA A 78 -22.17 -21.88 0.10
N GLY A 79 -22.43 -21.55 -1.16
CA GLY A 79 -23.79 -21.47 -1.72
C GLY A 79 -24.52 -22.82 -1.70
N LYS A 80 -23.85 -23.92 -2.10
CA LYS A 80 -24.43 -25.27 -2.03
C LYS A 80 -24.70 -25.72 -0.59
N PHE A 81 -23.81 -25.36 0.34
CA PHE A 81 -23.99 -25.64 1.77
C PHE A 81 -25.18 -24.87 2.36
N LEU A 82 -25.29 -23.57 2.08
CA LEU A 82 -26.40 -22.74 2.52
C LEU A 82 -27.74 -23.18 1.90
N HIS A 83 -27.73 -23.62 0.64
CA HIS A 83 -28.93 -24.17 0.00
C HIS A 83 -29.37 -25.51 0.63
N LYS A 84 -28.42 -26.38 0.99
CA LYS A 84 -28.69 -27.64 1.70
C LYS A 84 -29.21 -27.39 3.12
N LEU A 85 -28.63 -26.42 3.82
CA LEU A 85 -29.06 -25.99 5.15
C LEU A 85 -30.48 -25.36 5.11
N SER A 86 -30.77 -24.56 4.08
CA SER A 86 -32.10 -24.02 3.79
C SER A 86 -33.13 -25.14 3.57
N ARG A 87 -32.79 -26.18 2.80
CA ARG A 87 -33.68 -27.34 2.59
C ARG A 87 -33.90 -28.18 3.86
N GLU A 88 -32.90 -28.31 4.73
CA GLU A 88 -33.07 -29.02 6.00
C GLU A 88 -33.85 -28.22 7.05
N ILE A 89 -33.67 -26.90 7.09
CA ILE A 89 -34.37 -26.01 8.03
C ILE A 89 -35.82 -25.74 7.57
N CYS A 90 -36.06 -25.53 6.27
CA CYS A 90 -37.41 -25.30 5.73
C CYS A 90 -38.16 -26.58 5.34
N GLY A 91 -37.46 -27.71 5.15
CA GLY A 91 -38.06 -28.98 4.70
C GLY A 91 -38.80 -29.79 5.77
N ARG A 92 -38.82 -29.34 7.03
CA ARG A 92 -39.62 -29.96 8.10
C ARG A 92 -40.33 -28.89 8.94
N ARG A 93 -41.37 -28.26 8.36
CA ARG A 93 -42.57 -27.67 9.02
C ARG A 93 -43.20 -26.60 8.12
N ILE A 94 -43.70 -26.99 6.96
CA ILE A 94 -44.69 -26.19 6.22
C ILE A 94 -45.69 -27.17 5.63
N LEU A 95 -46.68 -27.59 6.43
CA LEU A 95 -47.93 -28.16 5.90
C LEU A 95 -49.12 -28.19 6.88
N ASP A 96 -49.02 -27.72 8.13
CA ASP A 96 -50.15 -27.85 9.09
C ASP A 96 -50.51 -26.58 9.90
N LEU A 97 -50.28 -25.36 9.37
CA LEU A 97 -50.62 -24.12 10.10
C LEU A 97 -51.52 -23.14 9.34
N THR A 98 -52.27 -23.60 8.34
CA THR A 98 -53.27 -22.75 7.63
C THR A 98 -54.73 -23.17 7.83
N ALA A 99 -55.04 -24.05 8.77
CA ALA A 99 -56.43 -24.45 9.00
C ALA A 99 -56.71 -24.73 10.47
N THR A 100 -56.81 -23.70 11.31
CA THR A 100 -57.63 -23.74 12.54
C THR A 100 -57.70 -22.35 13.20
N PHE A 101 -58.91 -21.76 13.22
CA PHE A 101 -59.44 -20.70 14.10
C PHE A 101 -58.72 -19.32 14.06
N ARG A 102 -59.26 -18.16 13.65
CA ARG A 102 -60.61 -17.53 13.66
C ARG A 102 -61.42 -17.77 14.94
N GLU A 103 -61.79 -16.65 15.57
CA GLU A 103 -62.71 -16.45 16.70
C GLU A 103 -62.08 -16.33 18.11
N GLU A 104 -62.03 -15.06 18.52
CA GLU A 104 -62.35 -14.45 19.83
C GLU A 104 -62.28 -15.30 21.11
N GLU A 105 -61.40 -14.84 22.02
CA GLU A 105 -61.75 -14.38 23.37
C GLU A 105 -62.75 -15.21 24.18
N GLU A 106 -62.27 -16.15 25.01
CA GLU A 106 -62.82 -16.38 26.36
C GLU A 106 -61.88 -17.21 27.26
N GLU A 107 -61.65 -16.66 28.45
CA GLU A 107 -61.44 -17.26 29.78
C GLU A 107 -60.92 -18.70 30.02
N ASN A 108 -60.07 -18.75 31.06
CA ASN A 108 -60.02 -19.76 32.13
C ASN A 108 -59.11 -21.02 32.04
N GLN A 109 -57.94 -20.86 32.66
CA GLN A 109 -57.44 -21.66 33.80
C GLN A 109 -57.25 -23.18 33.71
N SER A 110 -57.38 -23.82 32.56
CA SER A 110 -57.22 -25.29 32.46
C SER A 110 -55.93 -25.76 31.76
N LEU A 111 -55.14 -24.86 31.16
CA LEU A 111 -53.98 -25.23 30.31
C LEU A 111 -52.64 -25.37 31.05
N ARG A 112 -52.57 -25.11 32.36
CA ARG A 112 -51.33 -25.31 33.14
C ARG A 112 -51.05 -26.76 33.51
N PHE A 113 -51.99 -27.69 33.30
CA PHE A 113 -51.82 -29.09 33.72
C PHE A 113 -51.40 -30.04 32.59
N LEU A 114 -51.34 -29.57 31.33
CA LEU A 114 -50.92 -30.38 30.18
C LEU A 114 -49.51 -30.06 29.65
N TRP A 115 -48.81 -29.09 30.25
CA TRP A 115 -47.42 -28.76 29.88
C TRP A 115 -46.36 -29.61 30.59
N ASP A 116 -46.69 -30.23 31.72
CA ASP A 116 -45.71 -30.98 32.54
C ASP A 116 -45.60 -32.48 32.21
N GLN A 117 -46.29 -33.00 31.18
CA GLN A 117 -46.20 -34.43 30.81
C GLN A 117 -45.55 -34.78 29.47
N GLU A 118 -45.18 -33.80 28.62
CA GLU A 118 -44.63 -34.10 27.28
C GLU A 118 -43.13 -33.74 27.08
N ILE A 119 -42.44 -33.21 28.09
CA ILE A 119 -40.99 -32.88 27.96
C ILE A 119 -40.06 -34.09 28.20
N CYS A 120 -40.58 -35.24 28.68
CA CYS A 120 -39.76 -36.41 29.02
C CYS A 120 -39.77 -37.55 27.98
N LYS A 121 -39.86 -37.27 26.67
CA LYS A 121 -39.69 -38.30 25.61
C LYS A 121 -38.92 -37.85 24.38
N ILE A 122 -37.84 -37.07 24.55
CA ILE A 122 -36.82 -36.97 23.49
C ILE A 122 -35.81 -38.11 23.72
N PRO A 123 -35.69 -39.10 22.82
CA PRO A 123 -34.76 -40.21 23.01
C PRO A 123 -33.32 -39.70 23.04
N ALA A 124 -32.55 -40.17 24.02
CA ALA A 124 -31.15 -39.83 24.27
C ALA A 124 -30.17 -40.26 23.15
N SER A 125 -30.66 -40.66 21.98
CA SER A 125 -29.85 -41.09 20.83
C SER A 125 -29.45 -39.97 19.87
N LEU A 126 -29.91 -38.73 20.10
CA LEU A 126 -29.55 -37.55 19.28
C LEU A 126 -28.52 -36.63 19.95
N MET A 127 -27.60 -37.19 20.76
CA MET A 127 -26.47 -36.43 21.35
C MET A 127 -25.09 -37.01 21.00
N ALA A 128 -25.00 -37.90 20.01
CA ALA A 128 -23.75 -38.55 19.61
C ALA A 128 -23.28 -38.17 18.19
N ALA A 129 -23.42 -36.90 17.80
CA ALA A 129 -22.68 -36.35 16.66
C ALA A 129 -21.69 -35.31 17.20
N PRO A 130 -20.37 -35.42 16.92
CA PRO A 130 -19.45 -34.34 17.27
C PRO A 130 -19.94 -33.06 16.58
N PRO A 131 -19.80 -31.88 17.21
CA PRO A 131 -20.61 -30.74 16.84
C PRO A 131 -20.10 -30.22 15.50
N LEU A 132 -20.81 -30.55 14.42
CA LEU A 132 -20.58 -30.00 13.09
C LEU A 132 -20.56 -28.46 13.16
N TYR A 133 -21.36 -27.90 14.08
CA TYR A 133 -21.36 -26.48 14.44
C TYR A 133 -20.04 -25.97 15.03
N SER A 134 -19.38 -26.72 15.91
CA SER A 134 -18.09 -26.31 16.46
C SER A 134 -16.99 -26.37 15.40
N ILE A 135 -17.01 -27.36 14.52
CA ILE A 135 -16.06 -27.46 13.40
C ILE A 135 -16.28 -26.29 12.43
N VAL A 136 -17.50 -26.04 11.98
CA VAL A 136 -17.83 -24.92 11.07
C VAL A 136 -17.51 -23.57 11.70
N SER A 137 -17.79 -23.38 13.00
CA SER A 137 -17.48 -22.12 13.68
C SER A 137 -15.97 -21.91 13.86
N ILE A 138 -15.19 -22.96 14.10
CA ILE A 138 -13.71 -22.91 14.12
C ILE A 138 -13.17 -22.60 12.71
N PHE A 139 -13.73 -23.20 11.66
CA PHE A 139 -13.35 -22.92 10.28
C PHE A 139 -13.64 -21.46 9.88
N ILE A 140 -14.82 -20.92 10.21
CA ILE A 140 -15.17 -19.52 9.94
C ILE A 140 -14.29 -18.55 10.74
N PHE A 141 -14.03 -18.83 12.02
CA PHE A 141 -13.07 -18.05 12.81
C PHE A 141 -11.68 -18.12 12.16
N SER A 142 -11.18 -19.30 11.79
CA SER A 142 -9.86 -19.46 11.18
C SER A 142 -9.68 -18.68 9.86
N PHE A 143 -10.73 -18.55 9.05
CA PHE A 143 -10.71 -17.76 7.80
C PHE A 143 -10.82 -16.24 8.05
N LEU A 144 -11.52 -15.81 9.11
CA LEU A 144 -11.56 -14.39 9.53
C LEU A 144 -10.24 -13.91 10.16
N PHE A 145 -9.37 -14.84 10.59
CA PHE A 145 -8.05 -14.55 11.15
C PHE A 145 -6.89 -14.94 10.23
N LEU A 146 -7.12 -15.31 8.97
CA LEU A 146 -6.02 -15.36 8.00
C LEU A 146 -5.56 -13.92 7.79
N PRO A 147 -4.34 -13.55 8.22
CA PRO A 147 -3.82 -12.25 7.85
C PRO A 147 -3.67 -12.28 6.34
N VAL A 148 -4.51 -11.53 5.62
CA VAL A 148 -4.26 -11.20 4.23
C VAL A 148 -3.08 -10.24 4.28
N THR A 149 -1.87 -10.80 4.27
CA THR A 149 -0.63 -10.02 4.20
C THR A 149 -0.50 -9.52 2.77
N TYR A 150 -0.72 -8.23 2.59
CA TYR A 150 -0.44 -7.54 1.34
C TYR A 150 0.95 -6.94 1.43
N SER A 151 1.85 -7.43 0.59
CA SER A 151 3.16 -6.82 0.38
C SER A 151 2.99 -5.41 -0.16
N VAL A 152 3.67 -4.42 0.43
CA VAL A 152 3.61 -3.03 -0.05
C VAL A 152 4.23 -2.99 -1.46
N PRO A 153 3.47 -2.65 -2.51
CA PRO A 153 3.98 -2.65 -3.87
C PRO A 153 5.05 -1.57 -4.04
N PHE A 154 5.82 -1.67 -5.12
CA PHE A 154 6.82 -0.66 -5.45
C PHE A 154 6.71 -0.23 -6.91
N ILE A 155 7.16 0.99 -7.18
CA ILE A 155 7.36 1.48 -8.53
C ILE A 155 8.85 1.55 -8.86
N VAL A 156 9.18 1.36 -10.13
CA VAL A 156 10.52 1.58 -10.69
C VAL A 156 10.47 2.78 -11.62
N LEU A 157 11.40 3.72 -11.41
CA LEU A 157 11.60 4.91 -12.25
C LEU A 157 12.99 4.86 -12.86
N HIS A 158 13.04 4.84 -14.19
CA HIS A 158 14.30 4.70 -14.91
C HIS A 158 15.04 6.01 -15.10
N GLY A 159 16.31 5.89 -15.47
CA GLY A 159 17.16 7.02 -15.82
C GLY A 159 16.98 7.50 -17.24
N ILE A 160 17.78 8.49 -17.59
CA ILE A 160 17.86 9.05 -18.93
C ILE A 160 18.31 7.99 -19.96
N GLY A 161 17.74 8.05 -21.17
CA GLY A 161 18.09 7.15 -22.26
C GLY A 161 17.57 5.72 -22.12
N ASN A 162 16.62 5.47 -21.21
CA ASN A 162 16.02 4.16 -20.97
C ASN A 162 14.48 4.22 -21.07
N GLN A 163 13.81 3.08 -20.96
CA GLN A 163 12.35 2.93 -20.98
C GLN A 163 11.96 1.58 -20.35
N CYS A 164 10.75 1.48 -19.79
CA CYS A 164 10.23 0.29 -19.10
C CYS A 164 10.19 -0.98 -19.94
N SER A 165 10.07 -0.86 -21.26
CA SER A 165 10.01 -2.01 -22.17
C SER A 165 11.40 -2.55 -22.54
N THR A 166 12.50 -1.94 -22.11
CA THR A 166 13.83 -2.55 -22.31
C THR A 166 13.95 -3.85 -21.51
N GLN A 167 14.67 -4.83 -22.06
CA GLN A 167 14.86 -6.11 -21.40
C GLN A 167 15.58 -5.95 -20.05
N GLU A 168 16.57 -5.06 -20.00
CA GLU A 168 17.34 -4.75 -18.79
C GLU A 168 16.43 -4.29 -17.64
N LEU A 169 15.59 -3.28 -17.89
CA LEU A 169 14.75 -2.69 -16.87
C LEU A 169 13.55 -3.56 -16.49
N SER A 170 13.00 -4.29 -17.46
CA SER A 170 11.98 -5.31 -17.23
C SER A 170 12.52 -6.44 -16.33
N ASN A 171 13.72 -6.94 -16.64
CA ASN A 171 14.39 -7.94 -15.81
C ASN A 171 14.72 -7.40 -14.42
N PHE A 172 15.17 -6.16 -14.30
CA PHE A 172 15.46 -5.53 -13.02
C PHE A 172 14.20 -5.43 -12.13
N THR A 173 13.08 -4.96 -12.71
CA THR A 173 11.79 -4.86 -12.00
C THR A 173 11.29 -6.24 -11.56
N LYS A 174 11.43 -7.25 -12.43
CA LYS A 174 11.07 -8.63 -12.12
C LYS A 174 11.97 -9.21 -11.02
N LEU A 175 13.28 -9.02 -11.11
CA LEU A 175 14.25 -9.47 -10.12
C LEU A 175 13.91 -8.90 -8.73
N LEU A 176 13.64 -7.60 -8.64
CA LEU A 176 13.22 -6.99 -7.37
C LEU A 176 11.90 -7.56 -6.85
N SER A 177 10.95 -7.84 -7.75
CA SER A 177 9.66 -8.45 -7.36
C SER A 177 9.86 -9.87 -6.83
N ASP A 178 10.67 -10.68 -7.52
CA ASP A 178 10.98 -12.06 -7.15
C ASP A 178 11.75 -12.13 -5.81
N LEU A 179 12.68 -11.19 -5.58
CA LEU A 179 13.48 -11.14 -4.35
C LEU A 179 12.72 -10.62 -3.14
N SER A 180 11.85 -9.61 -3.33
CA SER A 180 11.11 -8.98 -2.22
C SER A 180 9.78 -9.65 -1.91
N GLY A 181 9.23 -10.44 -2.84
CA GLY A 181 7.86 -10.93 -2.80
C GLY A 181 6.81 -9.84 -3.05
N SER A 182 7.23 -8.60 -3.35
CA SER A 182 6.35 -7.45 -3.57
C SER A 182 6.07 -7.22 -5.04
N LYS A 183 4.87 -6.74 -5.37
CA LYS A 183 4.49 -6.42 -6.75
C LYS A 183 5.20 -5.13 -7.22
N GLY A 184 6.03 -5.25 -8.25
CA GLY A 184 6.72 -4.13 -8.89
C GLY A 184 6.02 -3.60 -10.14
N TYR A 185 6.02 -2.28 -10.32
CA TYR A 185 5.50 -1.60 -11.51
C TYR A 185 6.56 -0.67 -12.09
N CYS A 186 6.99 -0.88 -13.34
CA CYS A 186 7.77 0.13 -14.03
C CYS A 186 6.84 1.21 -14.59
N ILE A 187 7.04 2.47 -14.19
CA ILE A 187 6.19 3.59 -14.60
C ILE A 187 6.85 4.34 -15.75
N GLU A 188 6.37 4.07 -16.96
CA GLU A 188 6.86 4.71 -18.19
C GLU A 188 6.44 6.19 -18.24
N VAL A 189 7.28 7.08 -18.78
CA VAL A 189 6.92 8.48 -19.01
C VAL A 189 6.91 8.76 -20.50
N GLY A 190 5.72 9.07 -21.03
CA GLY A 190 5.53 9.40 -22.44
C GLY A 190 6.15 8.37 -23.38
N ASN A 191 7.00 8.84 -24.30
CA ASN A 191 7.70 8.08 -25.33
C ASN A 191 9.05 7.49 -24.85
N GLY A 192 9.16 7.14 -23.57
CA GLY A 192 10.30 6.44 -22.97
C GLY A 192 11.65 7.11 -23.22
N ILE A 193 12.53 6.44 -23.98
CA ILE A 193 13.90 6.91 -24.22
C ILE A 193 13.90 8.37 -24.66
N TRP A 194 13.06 8.76 -25.61
CA TRP A 194 13.05 10.13 -26.12
C TRP A 194 12.60 11.15 -25.08
N ASP A 195 11.49 10.88 -24.39
CA ASP A 195 10.95 11.81 -23.41
C ASP A 195 11.84 11.94 -22.16
N SER A 196 12.60 10.91 -21.80
CA SER A 196 13.63 11.01 -20.76
C SER A 196 14.72 12.06 -21.08
N TRP A 197 14.94 12.37 -22.36
CA TRP A 197 15.86 13.42 -22.80
C TRP A 197 15.18 14.77 -22.92
N VAL A 198 14.01 14.83 -23.57
CA VAL A 198 13.47 16.12 -24.06
C VAL A 198 12.32 16.67 -23.23
N LYS A 199 11.69 15.87 -22.37
CA LYS A 199 10.59 16.32 -21.52
C LYS A 199 11.13 16.91 -20.21
N PRO A 200 10.76 18.13 -19.79
CA PRO A 200 11.19 18.68 -18.51
C PRO A 200 10.88 17.74 -17.33
N ILE A 201 11.81 17.61 -16.39
CA ILE A 201 11.68 16.67 -15.25
C ILE A 201 10.42 16.96 -14.42
N GLN A 202 10.01 18.23 -14.33
CA GLN A 202 8.75 18.64 -13.69
C GLN A 202 7.55 17.94 -14.32
N GLU A 203 7.41 18.00 -15.64
CA GLU A 203 6.32 17.33 -16.36
C GLU A 203 6.40 15.81 -16.23
N GLN A 204 7.62 15.25 -16.18
CA GLN A 204 7.79 13.81 -15.94
C GLN A 204 7.27 13.41 -14.55
N ALA A 205 7.57 14.20 -13.51
CA ALA A 205 7.07 13.97 -12.15
C ALA A 205 5.54 14.11 -12.06
N GLU A 206 4.95 15.07 -12.77
CA GLU A 206 3.50 15.26 -12.87
C GLU A 206 2.82 14.06 -13.55
N ILE A 207 3.39 13.56 -14.66
CA ILE A 207 2.90 12.35 -15.34
C ILE A 207 2.96 11.13 -14.42
N VAL A 208 4.05 10.94 -13.68
CA VAL A 208 4.17 9.84 -12.72
C VAL A 208 3.15 10.00 -11.59
N CYS A 209 3.00 11.21 -11.03
CA CYS A 209 2.00 11.53 -10.00
C CYS A 209 0.58 11.13 -10.46
N ASP A 210 0.21 11.49 -11.69
CA ASP A 210 -1.10 11.14 -12.26
C ASP A 210 -1.27 9.63 -12.47
N LYS A 211 -0.19 8.93 -12.83
CA LYS A 211 -0.22 7.47 -13.01
C LYS A 211 -0.37 6.75 -11.68
N VAL A 212 0.41 7.11 -10.66
CA VAL A 212 0.36 6.43 -9.36
C VAL A 212 -0.99 6.61 -8.66
N LYS A 213 -1.65 7.75 -8.85
CA LYS A 213 -3.02 8.00 -8.36
C LYS A 213 -4.08 7.07 -8.99
N LYS A 214 -3.82 6.53 -10.18
CA LYS A 214 -4.76 5.69 -10.93
C LYS A 214 -4.56 4.19 -10.70
N ILE A 215 -3.45 3.79 -10.07
CA ILE A 215 -3.16 2.40 -9.77
C ILE A 215 -3.74 2.08 -8.39
N GLU A 216 -4.86 1.38 -8.35
CA GLU A 216 -5.61 1.07 -7.13
C GLU A 216 -4.74 0.36 -6.08
N GLU A 217 -3.84 -0.52 -6.51
CA GLU A 217 -2.96 -1.25 -5.59
C GLU A 217 -1.96 -0.36 -4.86
N LEU A 218 -1.68 0.86 -5.34
CA LEU A 218 -0.78 1.80 -4.68
C LEU A 218 -1.49 2.70 -3.66
N SER A 219 -2.83 2.66 -3.57
CA SER A 219 -3.66 3.61 -2.79
C SER A 219 -3.33 3.66 -1.29
N GLU A 220 -3.04 2.52 -0.67
CA GLU A 220 -2.63 2.42 0.75
C GLU A 220 -1.14 2.75 0.98
N GLY A 221 -0.43 2.98 -0.12
CA GLY A 221 0.96 3.39 -0.19
C GLY A 221 1.88 2.39 -0.89
N TYR A 222 3.05 2.87 -1.27
CA TYR A 222 3.99 2.14 -2.10
C TYR A 222 5.43 2.55 -1.84
N ASN A 223 6.38 1.76 -2.32
CA ASN A 223 7.81 2.10 -2.29
C ASN A 223 8.27 2.63 -3.66
N ILE A 224 9.34 3.41 -3.68
CA ILE A 224 9.99 3.86 -4.91
C ILE A 224 11.36 3.22 -5.01
N VAL A 225 11.70 2.66 -6.17
CA VAL A 225 13.07 2.36 -6.58
C VAL A 225 13.38 3.22 -7.79
N ALA A 226 14.33 4.14 -7.68
CA ALA A 226 14.65 5.04 -8.78
C ALA A 226 16.12 4.99 -9.17
N LEU A 227 16.37 5.10 -10.48
CA LEU A 227 17.67 4.88 -11.11
C LEU A 227 18.10 6.19 -11.78
N SER A 228 19.32 6.66 -11.51
CA SER A 228 19.91 7.84 -12.17
C SER A 228 18.95 9.06 -12.15
N GLN A 229 18.67 9.68 -13.30
CA GLN A 229 17.70 10.78 -13.45
C GLN A 229 16.32 10.49 -12.82
N GLY A 230 15.85 9.23 -12.82
CA GLY A 230 14.56 8.84 -12.26
C GLY A 230 14.42 9.17 -10.78
N ASN A 231 15.52 9.35 -10.06
CA ASN A 231 15.52 9.78 -8.66
C ASN A 231 14.92 11.17 -8.45
N LEU A 232 15.18 12.08 -9.39
CA LEU A 232 14.61 13.42 -9.35
C LEU A 232 13.11 13.42 -9.64
N ILE A 233 12.67 12.53 -10.53
CA ILE A 233 11.25 12.28 -10.79
C ILE A 233 10.59 11.71 -9.53
N GLY A 234 11.20 10.71 -8.90
CA GLY A 234 10.71 10.11 -7.65
C GLY A 234 10.63 11.10 -6.50
N ARG A 235 11.63 11.98 -6.35
CA ARG A 235 11.57 13.09 -5.39
C ARG A 235 10.47 14.09 -5.73
N GLY A 236 10.31 14.46 -7.00
CA GLY A 236 9.20 15.30 -7.45
C GLY A 236 7.83 14.68 -7.11
N VAL A 237 7.69 13.36 -7.22
CA VAL A 237 6.47 12.65 -6.79
C VAL A 237 6.29 12.75 -5.28
N VAL A 238 7.33 12.52 -4.47
CA VAL A 238 7.23 12.64 -3.01
C VAL A 238 6.89 14.07 -2.58
N GLU A 239 7.55 15.06 -3.15
CA GLU A 239 7.51 16.45 -2.67
C GLU A 239 6.35 17.23 -3.30
N PHE A 240 6.09 17.08 -4.60
CA PHE A 240 5.14 17.91 -5.34
C PHE A 240 3.75 17.27 -5.48
N CYS A 241 3.62 15.93 -5.49
CA CYS A 241 2.37 15.23 -5.80
C CYS A 241 1.32 15.39 -4.69
N GLU A 242 0.48 16.42 -4.80
CA GLU A 242 -0.63 16.62 -3.88
C GLU A 242 -1.72 15.57 -4.06
N GLY A 243 -2.20 14.97 -2.96
CA GLY A 243 -3.21 13.91 -2.99
C GLY A 243 -2.76 12.60 -3.63
N GLY A 244 -1.44 12.41 -3.80
CA GLY A 244 -0.87 11.12 -4.21
C GLY A 244 -0.93 10.10 -3.07
N PRO A 245 -0.96 8.78 -3.38
CA PRO A 245 -0.82 7.77 -2.34
C PRO A 245 0.53 7.90 -1.60
N PRO A 246 0.60 7.50 -0.32
CA PRO A 246 1.77 7.76 0.50
C PRO A 246 2.96 6.89 0.08
N VAL A 247 4.12 7.53 -0.17
CA VAL A 247 5.38 6.82 -0.38
C VAL A 247 5.94 6.37 0.97
N LYS A 248 6.20 5.07 1.13
CA LYS A 248 6.72 4.49 2.37
C LYS A 248 8.24 4.51 2.39
N ASN A 249 8.89 3.77 1.49
CA ASN A 249 10.34 3.74 1.36
C ASN A 249 10.78 4.27 -0.01
N PHE A 250 11.91 4.96 -0.05
CA PHE A 250 12.53 5.40 -1.29
C PHE A 250 13.95 4.85 -1.36
N VAL A 251 14.18 3.90 -2.26
CA VAL A 251 15.49 3.39 -2.65
C VAL A 251 16.00 4.12 -3.88
N SER A 252 17.11 4.83 -3.69
CA SER A 252 17.76 5.66 -4.69
C SER A 252 19.07 5.01 -5.15
N LEU A 253 19.17 4.68 -6.44
CA LEU A 253 20.38 4.18 -7.06
C LEU A 253 20.97 5.28 -7.95
N ALA A 254 22.16 5.77 -7.57
CA ALA A 254 22.87 6.83 -8.30
C ALA A 254 22.02 8.07 -8.59
N GLY A 255 21.33 8.63 -7.58
CA GLY A 255 20.47 9.80 -7.78
C GLY A 255 21.23 11.13 -7.80
N PRO A 256 21.07 11.99 -8.83
CA PRO A 256 21.69 13.33 -8.84
C PRO A 256 20.96 14.34 -7.94
N HIS A 257 20.78 14.03 -6.65
CA HIS A 257 19.91 14.79 -5.74
C HIS A 257 20.36 16.23 -5.49
N ALA A 258 21.66 16.49 -5.50
CA ALA A 258 22.24 17.84 -5.43
C ALA A 258 22.54 18.42 -6.83
N GLY A 259 22.12 17.75 -7.89
CA GLY A 259 22.40 18.09 -9.29
C GLY A 259 23.69 17.47 -9.81
N THR A 260 24.05 17.82 -11.04
CA THR A 260 25.32 17.43 -11.69
C THR A 260 26.06 18.67 -12.18
N ALA A 261 27.36 18.70 -11.96
CA ALA A 261 28.27 19.78 -12.34
C ALA A 261 28.79 19.63 -13.77
N SER A 262 28.46 18.51 -14.42
CA SER A 262 28.73 18.26 -15.83
C SER A 262 27.49 17.72 -16.52
N VAL A 263 27.41 17.91 -17.83
CA VAL A 263 26.32 17.34 -18.63
C VAL A 263 26.42 15.81 -18.57
N PRO A 264 25.31 15.11 -18.23
CA PRO A 264 25.31 13.64 -18.16
C PRO A 264 25.84 13.00 -19.44
N LEU A 265 26.60 11.91 -19.30
CA LEU A 265 27.15 11.10 -20.40
C LEU A 265 28.22 11.78 -21.28
N CYS A 266 28.79 12.91 -20.86
CA CYS A 266 29.95 13.51 -21.52
C CYS A 266 31.22 12.70 -21.16
N GLY A 267 31.48 11.62 -21.91
CA GLY A 267 32.80 10.98 -22.07
C GLY A 267 33.45 11.39 -23.40
N THR A 268 34.25 10.53 -24.05
CA THR A 268 34.70 10.81 -25.44
C THR A 268 33.63 10.41 -26.47
N GLY A 269 33.19 11.34 -27.33
CA GLY A 269 32.29 11.05 -28.46
C GLY A 269 31.15 12.07 -28.65
N ALA A 270 30.06 11.62 -29.32
CA ALA A 270 28.91 12.46 -29.71
C ALA A 270 28.19 13.16 -28.54
N PHE A 271 28.31 12.63 -27.32
CA PHE A 271 27.65 13.16 -26.13
C PHE A 271 28.33 14.41 -25.54
N CYS A 272 29.64 14.61 -25.77
CA CYS A 272 30.27 15.89 -25.42
C CYS A 272 29.96 17.02 -26.40
N ILE A 273 29.46 16.70 -27.60
CA ILE A 273 28.90 17.71 -28.51
C ILE A 273 27.63 18.31 -27.90
N ILE A 274 26.82 17.51 -27.21
CA ILE A 274 25.62 17.98 -26.49
C ILE A 274 26.03 18.92 -25.36
N ALA A 275 27.08 18.57 -24.61
CA ALA A 275 27.59 19.43 -23.53
C ALA A 275 28.08 20.79 -24.04
N ASP A 276 28.87 20.80 -25.11
CA ASP A 276 29.33 22.02 -25.77
C ASP A 276 28.15 22.83 -26.34
N HIS A 277 27.16 22.17 -26.92
CA HIS A 277 25.96 22.83 -27.44
C HIS A 277 25.10 23.45 -26.32
N LEU A 278 24.98 22.80 -25.16
CA LEU A 278 24.22 23.32 -24.02
C LEU A 278 24.89 24.52 -23.37
N LEU A 279 26.20 24.46 -23.21
CA LEU A 279 26.98 25.60 -22.74
C LEU A 279 26.87 26.77 -23.73
N LYS A 280 26.91 26.51 -25.04
CA LYS A 280 26.75 27.53 -26.10
C LYS A 280 25.34 28.14 -26.18
N LEU A 281 24.29 27.36 -25.93
CA LEU A 281 22.90 27.85 -25.94
C LEU A 281 22.48 28.55 -24.65
N GLY A 282 23.32 28.53 -23.62
CA GLY A 282 22.94 28.94 -22.27
C GLY A 282 22.01 27.90 -21.65
N VAL A 283 22.58 27.01 -20.84
CA VAL A 283 21.85 25.88 -20.23
C VAL A 283 20.64 26.31 -19.39
N TYR A 284 20.69 27.53 -18.85
CA TYR A 284 19.63 28.14 -18.04
C TYR A 284 18.67 29.04 -18.85
N SER A 285 18.74 29.02 -20.18
CA SER A 285 17.76 29.70 -21.04
C SER A 285 16.40 28.99 -20.99
N ASP A 286 15.32 29.75 -21.15
CA ASP A 286 13.96 29.19 -21.13
C ASP A 286 13.76 28.11 -22.21
N TYR A 287 14.41 28.26 -23.37
CA TYR A 287 14.34 27.24 -24.44
C TYR A 287 14.97 25.92 -24.00
N VAL A 288 16.19 25.93 -23.46
CA VAL A 288 16.87 24.70 -23.04
C VAL A 288 16.14 24.05 -21.86
N GLN A 289 15.71 24.84 -20.88
CA GLN A 289 14.96 24.35 -19.72
C GLN A 289 13.62 23.68 -20.10
N ALA A 290 12.99 24.12 -21.20
CA ALA A 290 11.73 23.55 -21.69
C ALA A 290 11.89 22.33 -22.61
N HIS A 291 13.09 22.08 -23.16
CA HIS A 291 13.29 21.04 -24.20
C HIS A 291 14.39 20.02 -23.87
N LEU A 292 15.07 20.16 -22.72
CA LEU A 292 16.09 19.21 -22.29
C LEU A 292 15.99 18.91 -20.80
N ALA A 293 15.61 17.69 -20.47
CA ALA A 293 15.41 17.22 -19.10
C ALA A 293 16.67 17.36 -18.21
N PRO A 294 17.87 16.95 -18.66
CA PRO A 294 19.13 17.23 -17.95
C PRO A 294 19.36 18.65 -17.46
N SER A 295 18.88 19.64 -18.22
CA SER A 295 19.11 21.04 -17.87
C SER A 295 18.38 21.45 -16.58
N GLY A 296 17.31 20.73 -16.21
CA GLY A 296 16.57 20.95 -14.97
C GLY A 296 17.34 20.57 -13.70
N TYR A 297 18.51 19.94 -13.82
CA TYR A 297 19.35 19.57 -12.67
C TYR A 297 20.85 19.71 -12.94
N LEU A 298 21.24 20.43 -13.99
CA LEU A 298 22.62 20.87 -14.16
C LEU A 298 22.87 22.05 -13.21
N LYS A 299 23.79 21.89 -12.26
CA LYS A 299 24.17 22.90 -11.27
C LYS A 299 25.64 23.21 -11.47
N LEU A 300 25.99 24.33 -12.10
CA LEU A 300 27.40 24.67 -12.29
C LEU A 300 27.94 25.37 -11.04
N PRO A 301 28.93 24.83 -10.30
CA PRO A 301 29.43 25.45 -9.07
C PRO A 301 29.93 26.88 -9.29
N VAL A 302 30.47 27.18 -10.48
CA VAL A 302 31.00 28.50 -10.85
C VAL A 302 29.93 29.48 -11.36
N ASP A 303 28.67 29.04 -11.49
CA ASP A 303 27.57 29.85 -12.06
C ASP A 303 26.26 29.69 -11.25
N ILE A 304 26.38 29.64 -9.92
CA ILE A 304 25.25 29.53 -8.98
C ILE A 304 24.21 30.65 -9.18
N PRO A 305 24.56 31.93 -9.43
CA PRO A 305 23.56 32.96 -9.67
C PRO A 305 22.65 32.70 -10.86
N ASN A 306 23.17 32.22 -12.00
CA ASN A 306 22.31 31.89 -13.15
C ASN A 306 21.58 30.57 -12.93
N TYR A 307 22.19 29.61 -12.23
CA TYR A 307 21.51 28.37 -11.81
C TYR A 307 20.25 28.68 -10.98
N LEU A 308 20.37 29.45 -9.90
CA LEU A 308 19.24 29.80 -9.04
C LEU A 308 18.18 30.63 -9.78
N LYS A 309 18.58 31.46 -10.75
CA LYS A 309 17.67 32.31 -11.52
C LYS A 309 16.95 31.57 -12.65
N GLY A 310 17.64 30.67 -13.35
CA GLY A 310 17.17 30.12 -14.63
C GLY A 310 16.86 28.63 -14.60
N CYS A 311 17.41 27.84 -13.68
CA CYS A 311 17.09 26.42 -13.56
C CYS A 311 15.67 26.25 -13.00
N LYS A 312 14.78 25.58 -13.74
CA LYS A 312 13.34 25.56 -13.44
C LYS A 312 12.92 24.45 -12.47
N PHE A 313 13.77 23.46 -12.22
CA PHE A 313 13.40 22.26 -11.48
C PHE A 313 14.18 22.10 -10.18
N LEU A 314 15.50 21.87 -10.24
CA LEU A 314 16.28 21.51 -9.05
C LEU A 314 16.26 22.56 -7.91
N PRO A 315 16.38 23.89 -8.16
CA PRO A 315 16.26 24.88 -7.08
C PRO A 315 14.92 24.82 -6.34
N ASN A 316 13.83 24.51 -7.04
CA ASN A 316 12.50 24.35 -6.45
C ASN A 316 12.42 23.05 -5.65
N LEU A 317 12.88 21.94 -6.24
CA LEU A 317 12.90 20.62 -5.57
C LEU A 317 13.73 20.63 -4.29
N ASN A 318 14.85 21.37 -4.27
CA ASN A 318 15.74 21.43 -3.12
C ASN A 318 15.40 22.57 -2.15
N ASN A 319 14.32 23.32 -2.37
CA ASN A 319 13.97 24.51 -1.57
C ASN A 319 15.16 25.51 -1.45
N GLU A 320 15.94 25.70 -2.52
CA GLU A 320 17.16 26.52 -2.49
C GLU A 320 16.85 28.02 -2.49
N LEU A 321 15.66 28.42 -2.96
CA LEU A 321 15.22 29.82 -3.07
C LEU A 321 14.51 30.29 -1.78
N PRO A 322 15.13 31.15 -0.94
CA PRO A 322 14.60 31.49 0.38
C PRO A 322 13.18 32.07 0.36
N ASP A 323 12.86 32.91 -0.63
CA ASP A 323 11.59 33.65 -0.70
C ASP A 323 10.39 32.78 -1.12
N VAL A 324 10.63 31.59 -1.68
CA VAL A 324 9.59 30.70 -2.21
C VAL A 324 9.67 29.28 -1.66
N ARG A 325 10.45 29.05 -0.58
CA ARG A 325 10.54 27.74 0.07
C ARG A 325 9.15 27.22 0.46
N ASN A 326 8.89 25.96 0.14
CA ASN A 326 7.61 25.32 0.42
C ASN A 326 7.74 24.33 1.58
N ALA A 327 7.12 24.65 2.71
CA ALA A 327 7.15 23.82 3.92
C ALA A 327 6.50 22.43 3.70
N THR A 328 5.54 22.32 2.78
CA THR A 328 4.88 21.05 2.46
C THR A 328 5.84 20.05 1.83
N TYR A 329 6.85 20.51 1.08
CA TYR A 329 7.87 19.62 0.50
C TYR A 329 8.68 18.94 1.60
N LYS A 330 9.09 19.73 2.60
CA LYS A 330 9.75 19.22 3.81
C LYS A 330 8.88 18.23 4.57
N GLU A 331 7.61 18.55 4.80
CA GLU A 331 6.67 17.66 5.49
C GLU A 331 6.55 16.30 4.79
N ARG A 332 6.33 16.32 3.47
CA ARG A 332 6.15 15.10 2.67
C ARG A 332 7.42 14.30 2.57
N PHE A 333 8.57 14.92 2.31
CA PHE A 333 9.85 14.19 2.25
C PHE A 333 10.18 13.58 3.61
N SER A 334 9.98 14.32 4.72
CA SER A 334 10.18 13.81 6.09
C SER A 334 9.23 12.68 6.50
N SER A 335 8.11 12.50 5.77
CA SER A 335 7.14 11.45 6.04
C SER A 335 7.60 10.05 5.62
N LEU A 336 8.66 9.96 4.80
CA LEU A 336 9.27 8.69 4.41
C LEU A 336 9.60 7.86 5.66
N GLN A 337 9.37 6.55 5.55
CA GLN A 337 9.78 5.58 6.56
C GLN A 337 11.28 5.31 6.45
N ASN A 338 11.79 5.15 5.23
CA ASN A 338 13.22 5.00 4.96
C ASN A 338 13.59 5.69 3.65
N LEU A 339 14.75 6.34 3.65
CA LEU A 339 15.43 6.87 2.48
C LEU A 339 16.78 6.15 2.34
N VAL A 340 16.91 5.35 1.30
CA VAL A 340 18.11 4.55 1.03
C VAL A 340 18.84 5.18 -0.14
N LEU A 341 20.05 5.69 0.10
CA LEU A 341 20.85 6.41 -0.88
C LEU A 341 22.07 5.57 -1.24
N ILE A 342 22.06 4.97 -2.43
CA ILE A 342 23.12 4.08 -2.92
C ILE A 342 24.01 4.85 -3.91
N MET A 343 25.25 5.06 -3.51
CA MET A 343 26.31 5.68 -4.32
C MET A 343 27.28 4.62 -4.85
N PHE A 344 27.68 4.76 -6.10
CA PHE A 344 28.63 3.88 -6.78
C PHE A 344 30.04 4.46 -6.72
N LYS A 345 31.02 3.67 -6.23
CA LYS A 345 32.39 4.16 -6.01
C LYS A 345 33.10 4.59 -7.28
N ASN A 346 32.83 3.92 -8.39
CA ASN A 346 33.47 4.15 -9.69
C ASN A 346 32.56 4.95 -10.64
N ASP A 347 31.53 5.61 -10.13
CA ASP A 347 30.65 6.44 -10.94
C ASP A 347 31.42 7.58 -11.61
N THR A 348 31.38 7.62 -12.94
CA THR A 348 31.96 8.67 -13.77
C THR A 348 30.89 9.45 -14.54
N VAL A 349 29.61 9.11 -14.37
CA VAL A 349 28.47 9.77 -15.00
C VAL A 349 27.98 10.92 -14.13
N LEU A 350 27.90 10.69 -12.81
CA LEU A 350 27.56 11.72 -11.84
C LEU A 350 28.80 12.47 -11.39
N ILE A 351 28.85 13.77 -11.64
CA ILE A 351 29.95 14.62 -11.24
C ILE A 351 29.40 15.74 -10.33
N PRO A 352 29.74 15.78 -9.03
CA PRO A 352 30.44 14.74 -8.27
C PRO A 352 29.52 13.55 -8.00
N ARG A 353 30.08 12.35 -7.78
CA ARG A 353 29.29 11.12 -7.49
C ARG A 353 28.53 11.21 -6.17
N GLU A 354 29.06 11.97 -5.23
CA GLU A 354 28.52 12.23 -3.89
C GLU A 354 27.15 12.93 -3.93
N THR A 355 26.73 13.46 -5.09
CA THR A 355 25.35 13.91 -5.32
C THR A 355 24.31 12.81 -5.04
N SER A 356 24.71 11.54 -5.18
CA SER A 356 23.93 10.34 -4.76
C SER A 356 23.52 10.39 -3.30
N TRP A 357 24.29 11.08 -2.48
CA TRP A 357 24.10 11.28 -1.05
C TRP A 357 23.73 12.72 -0.70
N PHE A 358 23.33 13.56 -1.67
CA PHE A 358 23.17 15.02 -1.49
C PHE A 358 24.47 15.79 -1.20
N GLY A 359 25.64 15.17 -1.34
CA GLY A 359 26.92 15.87 -1.29
C GLY A 359 27.17 16.66 -2.59
N TYR A 360 27.90 17.78 -2.50
CA TYR A 360 28.14 18.62 -3.66
C TYR A 360 29.38 19.50 -3.54
N TYR A 361 29.82 20.09 -4.65
CA TYR A 361 30.86 21.11 -4.63
C TYR A 361 30.39 22.37 -3.88
N PRO A 362 31.30 23.10 -3.21
CA PRO A 362 30.98 24.41 -2.67
C PRO A 362 30.74 25.43 -3.80
N ASP A 363 29.94 26.44 -3.50
CA ASP A 363 29.65 27.53 -4.43
C ASP A 363 30.95 28.24 -4.86
N GLY A 364 31.07 28.50 -6.16
CA GLY A 364 32.19 29.17 -6.79
C GLY A 364 33.39 28.29 -7.16
N ALA A 365 33.42 27.01 -6.76
CA ALA A 365 34.63 26.19 -6.98
C ALA A 365 34.36 24.68 -7.18
N PHE A 366 35.05 24.10 -8.16
CA PHE A 366 35.23 22.63 -8.27
C PHE A 366 36.33 22.17 -7.31
N SER A 367 36.08 22.31 -6.01
CA SER A 367 37.04 21.98 -4.95
C SER A 367 36.63 20.71 -4.18
N ALA A 368 37.11 20.54 -2.94
CA ALA A 368 36.73 19.39 -2.13
C ALA A 368 35.21 19.32 -1.97
N VAL A 369 34.63 18.17 -2.30
CA VAL A 369 33.19 17.93 -2.25
C VAL A 369 32.73 17.94 -0.79
N LEU A 370 31.69 18.71 -0.49
CA LEU A 370 31.01 18.73 0.79
C LEU A 370 30.19 17.46 0.96
N SER A 371 30.31 16.83 2.11
CA SER A 371 29.38 15.77 2.53
C SER A 371 27.97 16.36 2.74
N PRO A 372 26.90 15.55 2.69
CA PRO A 372 25.55 16.05 2.93
C PRO A 372 25.43 16.90 4.20
N GLN A 373 26.06 16.46 5.30
CA GLN A 373 26.00 17.14 6.61
C GLN A 373 26.66 18.52 6.63
N GLU A 374 27.51 18.83 5.64
CA GLU A 374 28.18 20.13 5.50
C GLU A 374 27.41 21.07 4.57
N THR A 375 26.38 20.59 3.86
CA THR A 375 25.59 21.42 2.94
C THR A 375 24.57 22.29 3.68
N PRO A 376 24.28 23.51 3.19
CA PRO A 376 23.21 24.35 3.75
C PRO A 376 21.84 23.66 3.76
N LEU A 377 21.52 22.89 2.70
CA LEU A 377 20.28 22.11 2.58
C LEU A 377 20.06 21.18 3.78
N TYR A 378 21.13 20.53 4.24
CA TYR A 378 21.07 19.65 5.41
C TYR A 378 21.09 20.44 6.72
N VAL A 379 22.05 21.36 6.88
CA VAL A 379 22.27 22.09 8.14
C VAL A 379 21.03 22.88 8.56
N GLU A 380 20.39 23.55 7.60
CA GLU A 380 19.16 24.30 7.81
C GLU A 380 17.88 23.47 7.54
N ASP A 381 18.04 22.21 7.16
CA ASP A 381 16.99 21.23 6.97
C ASP A 381 15.87 21.68 6.02
N TRP A 382 16.24 22.17 4.83
CA TRP A 382 15.33 22.82 3.86
C TRP A 382 14.24 21.88 3.33
N ILE A 383 14.56 20.60 3.19
CA ILE A 383 13.64 19.56 2.69
C ILE A 383 13.36 18.48 3.74
N GLY A 384 13.90 18.58 4.96
CA GLY A 384 13.69 17.55 5.99
C GLY A 384 14.69 16.39 5.96
N LEU A 385 15.77 16.48 5.17
CA LEU A 385 16.80 15.45 5.09
C LEU A 385 17.49 15.22 6.44
N LYS A 386 17.81 16.29 7.18
CA LYS A 386 18.38 16.19 8.52
C LYS A 386 17.37 15.61 9.51
N THR A 387 16.10 16.00 9.40
CA THR A 387 15.02 15.41 10.21
C THR A 387 14.90 13.89 9.99
N LEU A 388 15.00 13.41 8.76
CA LEU A 388 15.00 11.97 8.46
C LEU A 388 16.25 11.27 9.00
N ASP A 389 17.43 11.89 8.85
CA ASP A 389 18.71 11.30 9.25
C ASP A 389 18.80 11.20 10.78
N ASP A 390 18.44 12.27 11.50
CA ASP A 390 18.35 12.29 12.97
C ASP A 390 17.38 11.22 13.50
N ALA A 391 16.32 10.90 12.74
CA ALA A 391 15.37 9.83 13.06
C ALA A 391 15.89 8.42 12.69
N GLY A 392 17.11 8.29 12.17
CA GLY A 392 17.73 7.03 11.75
C GLY A 392 17.13 6.41 10.49
N LYS A 393 16.37 7.19 9.72
CA LYS A 393 15.64 6.72 8.52
C LYS A 393 16.43 6.84 7.22
N VAL A 394 17.53 7.60 7.22
CA VAL A 394 18.43 7.71 6.06
C VAL A 394 19.50 6.61 6.12
N LYS A 395 19.85 6.05 4.96
CA LYS A 395 20.94 5.09 4.80
C LYS A 395 21.86 5.56 3.67
N PHE A 396 23.07 5.96 4.04
CA PHE A 396 24.13 6.30 3.09
C PHE A 396 24.95 5.04 2.78
N ILE A 397 24.75 4.46 1.61
CA ILE A 397 25.31 3.16 1.22
C ILE A 397 26.24 3.35 0.02
N SER A 398 27.46 2.80 0.11
CA SER A 398 28.47 2.90 -0.95
C SER A 398 28.81 1.50 -1.45
N VAL A 399 28.52 1.26 -2.73
CA VAL A 399 28.77 -0.02 -3.39
C VAL A 399 29.88 0.11 -4.43
N SER A 400 30.54 -1.00 -4.75
CA SER A 400 31.52 -1.04 -5.83
C SER A 400 30.83 -1.07 -7.19
N GLY A 401 31.51 -0.61 -8.24
CA GLY A 401 30.98 -0.62 -9.60
C GLY A 401 30.84 0.79 -10.20
N ASP A 402 30.68 0.81 -11.52
CA ASP A 402 30.40 2.01 -12.30
C ASP A 402 28.92 2.42 -12.13
N HIS A 403 28.48 3.47 -12.84
CA HIS A 403 27.12 4.01 -12.74
C HIS A 403 26.05 2.93 -12.96
N LEU A 404 25.21 2.70 -11.93
CA LEU A 404 24.14 1.68 -11.90
C LEU A 404 24.60 0.22 -12.04
N ALA A 405 25.90 -0.05 -12.06
CA ALA A 405 26.46 -1.40 -12.13
C ALA A 405 26.45 -2.07 -10.75
N ILE A 406 25.24 -2.34 -10.23
CA ILE A 406 25.04 -2.96 -8.91
C ILE A 406 25.02 -4.48 -9.01
N SER A 407 25.64 -5.16 -8.05
CA SER A 407 25.60 -6.61 -7.96
C SER A 407 24.28 -7.12 -7.37
N ASP A 408 23.86 -8.33 -7.73
CA ASP A 408 22.69 -8.98 -7.12
C ASP A 408 22.84 -9.13 -5.59
N SER A 409 24.06 -9.34 -5.10
CA SER A 409 24.34 -9.40 -3.65
C SER A 409 24.09 -8.06 -2.98
N ASP A 410 24.57 -6.96 -3.57
CA ASP A 410 24.36 -5.61 -3.02
C ASP A 410 22.88 -5.22 -3.08
N LEU A 411 22.16 -5.61 -4.15
CA LEU A 411 20.71 -5.40 -4.23
C LEU A 411 19.97 -6.11 -3.09
N LYS A 412 20.31 -7.39 -2.85
CA LYS A 412 19.72 -8.19 -1.76
C LYS A 412 20.03 -7.63 -0.39
N GLU A 413 21.22 -7.08 -0.19
CA GLU A 413 21.64 -6.55 1.10
C GLU A 413 21.04 -5.16 1.37
N TYR A 414 21.02 -4.28 0.37
CA TYR A 414 20.81 -2.86 0.58
C TYR A 414 19.49 -2.31 0.03
N ALA A 415 18.89 -2.93 -0.99
CA ALA A 415 17.65 -2.46 -1.61
C ALA A 415 16.44 -3.32 -1.20
N VAL A 416 16.54 -4.64 -1.40
CA VAL A 416 15.44 -5.60 -1.19
C VAL A 416 14.82 -5.54 0.22
N PRO A 417 15.59 -5.38 1.33
CA PRO A 417 14.97 -5.33 2.66
C PRO A 417 14.01 -4.16 2.85
N TYR A 418 14.06 -3.12 2.02
CA TYR A 418 13.13 -1.98 2.08
C TYR A 418 11.89 -2.18 1.19
N LEU A 419 11.85 -3.28 0.45
CA LEU A 419 10.73 -3.69 -0.39
C LEU A 419 9.98 -4.90 0.21
N GLU A 420 10.59 -5.64 1.13
CA GLU A 420 10.00 -6.79 1.81
C GLU A 420 8.89 -6.42 2.82
N GLU A 421 8.05 -7.41 3.12
CA GLU A 421 7.04 -7.30 4.17
C GLU A 421 7.66 -7.15 5.58
N ALA A 422 6.96 -6.40 6.44
CA ALA A 422 7.32 -6.27 7.85
C ALA A 422 7.24 -7.61 8.62
N SER A 423 6.50 -8.60 8.11
CA SER A 423 6.41 -9.97 8.65
C SER A 423 7.73 -10.73 8.44
N THR A 424 8.31 -10.66 7.25
CA THR A 424 9.58 -11.29 6.86
C THR A 424 10.75 -10.75 7.70
N LYS A 425 10.79 -9.44 7.97
CA LYS A 425 11.79 -8.82 8.87
C LYS A 425 11.76 -9.40 10.28
N ARG A 426 10.59 -9.71 10.84
CA ARG A 426 10.49 -10.30 12.19
C ARG A 426 10.95 -11.76 12.21
N MET A 427 10.70 -12.51 11.14
CA MET A 427 11.14 -13.90 11.02
C MET A 427 12.66 -14.00 10.81
N ALA A 428 13.25 -13.11 10.00
CA ALA A 428 14.70 -13.06 9.79
C ALA A 428 15.49 -12.71 11.07
N VAL A 429 14.95 -11.82 11.92
CA VAL A 429 15.55 -11.48 13.22
C VAL A 429 15.43 -12.61 14.25
N GLN A 430 14.49 -13.55 14.07
CA GLN A 430 14.27 -14.67 14.99
C GLN A 430 15.03 -15.96 14.63
N LEU A 431 15.61 -16.05 13.43
CA LEU A 431 16.43 -17.20 13.05
C LEU A 431 17.89 -16.94 13.42
N PRO A 432 18.56 -17.78 14.22
CA PRO A 432 19.99 -17.66 14.46
C PRO A 432 20.72 -17.88 13.14
N SER A 433 21.66 -16.99 12.81
CA SER A 433 22.66 -17.22 11.78
C SER A 433 23.47 -18.47 12.15
N TYR A 434 23.24 -19.57 11.44
CA TYR A 434 24.01 -20.82 11.59
C TYR A 434 25.20 -20.83 10.65
#